data_AF-A0A314Y8Z3-F1
#
_entry.id   AF-A0A314Y8Z3-F1
#
_cell.length_a   1.000
_cell.length_b   1.000
_cell.length_c   1.000
_cell.angle_alpha   90.00
_cell.angle_beta   90.00
_cell.angle_gamma   90.00
#
_symmetry.space_group_name_H-M   'P 1'
#
loop_
_entity.id
_entity.type
_entity.pdbx_description
1 polymer ?
#
loop_
_entity_poly.entity_id
_entity_poly.type
_entity_poly.pdbx_seq_one_letter_code
_entity_poly.pdbx_strand_id
1 'polypeptide(L)'
;MRPMLQASFCLQPPGDTPTRRSTFDSIVAGCIPVFFEESSARAQYRWHLPEDQFGEFSVFIAKEDVVFKGMRFWMCLGAYQEGKSGKRGRECWR
;
A
#
# COMPACT_ATOMS: atom_id res chain seq x y z
N MET A 1 1.45 2.90 18.54
CA MET A 1 2.72 3.26 17.88
C MET A 1 3.81 2.19 18.00
N ARG A 2 4.11 1.61 19.17
CA ARG A 2 5.16 0.56 19.30
C ARG A 2 5.10 -0.58 18.26
N PRO A 3 3.92 -1.13 17.90
CA PRO A 3 3.83 -2.15 16.86
C PRO A 3 4.24 -1.66 15.47
N MET A 4 3.96 -0.39 15.14
CA MET A 4 4.26 0.19 13.84
C MET A 4 5.75 0.43 13.63
N LEU A 5 6.49 0.73 14.70
CA LEU A 5 7.96 0.91 14.65
C LEU A 5 8.72 -0.38 14.32
N GLN A 6 8.07 -1.55 14.46
CA GLN A 6 8.64 -2.85 14.13
C GLN A 6 8.02 -3.46 12.87
N ALA A 7 6.91 -2.90 12.38
CA ALA A 7 6.19 -3.41 11.22
C ALA A 7 6.68 -2.74 9.94
N SER A 8 6.88 -3.52 8.88
CA SER A 8 7.17 -2.98 7.56
C SER A 8 5.90 -2.55 6.81
N PHE A 9 4.76 -3.19 7.11
CA PHE A 9 3.47 -2.93 6.46
C PHE A 9 2.36 -2.75 7.49
N CYS A 10 1.53 -1.74 7.28
CA CYS A 10 0.44 -1.37 8.16
C CYS A 10 -0.89 -1.42 7.39
N LEU A 11 -1.70 -2.43 7.70
CA LEU A 11 -3.00 -2.63 7.07
C LEU A 11 -3.98 -1.54 7.51
N GLN A 12 -4.63 -0.87 6.55
CA GLN A 12 -5.60 0.20 6.73
C GLN A 12 -6.98 -0.25 6.24
N PRO A 13 -7.70 -1.08 7.01
CA PRO A 13 -9.01 -1.59 6.62
C PRO A 13 -10.04 -0.46 6.44
N PRO A 14 -11.11 -0.70 5.64
CA PRO A 14 -12.16 0.30 5.43
C PRO A 14 -12.82 0.70 6.76
N GLY A 15 -13.30 1.93 6.83
CA GLY A 15 -14.04 2.47 7.98
C GLY A 15 -15.13 3.42 7.56
N ASP A 16 -15.83 3.98 8.55
CA ASP A 16 -16.89 4.97 8.33
C ASP A 16 -16.38 6.25 7.66
N THR A 17 -15.12 6.60 7.91
CA THR A 17 -14.44 7.74 7.28
C THR A 17 -13.19 7.29 6.51
N PRO A 18 -12.96 7.87 5.31
CA PRO A 18 -11.80 7.56 4.48
C PRO A 18 -10.49 8.13 5.05
N THR A 19 -10.57 9.09 5.97
CA THR A 19 -9.43 9.67 6.67
C THR A 19 -9.21 8.97 8.02
N ARG A 20 -8.04 8.37 8.23
CA ARG A 20 -7.69 7.75 9.51
C ARG A 20 -6.33 8.21 10.01
N ARG A 21 -6.25 8.59 11.28
CA ARG A 21 -4.99 8.92 11.98
C ARG A 21 -3.93 7.82 11.82
N SER A 22 -4.36 6.55 11.81
CA SER A 22 -3.47 5.40 11.64
C SER A 22 -2.67 5.41 10.35
N THR A 23 -3.15 6.08 9.30
CA THR A 23 -2.42 6.22 8.02
C THR A 23 -1.18 7.10 8.20
N PHE A 24 -1.34 8.25 8.85
CA PHE A 24 -0.22 9.13 9.15
C PHE A 24 0.73 8.51 10.18
N ASP A 25 0.19 7.89 11.23
CA ASP A 25 1.00 7.20 12.23
C ASP A 25 1.85 6.10 11.59
N SER A 26 1.34 5.38 10.58
CA SER A 26 2.13 4.41 9.83
C SER A 26 3.26 5.06 9.02
N ILE A 27 2.98 6.13 8.29
CA ILE A 27 3.98 6.84 7.48
C ILE A 27 5.11 7.40 8.37
N VAL A 28 4.73 8.06 9.47
CA VAL A 28 5.69 8.63 10.44
C VAL A 28 6.53 7.54 11.11
N ALA A 29 5.95 6.37 11.35
CA ALA A 29 6.67 5.22 11.91
C ALA A 29 7.57 4.50 10.89
N GLY A 30 7.60 4.90 9.61
CA GLY A 30 8.30 4.18 8.54
C GLY A 30 7.61 2.88 8.11
N CYS A 31 6.36 2.69 8.51
CA CYS A 31 5.54 1.56 8.14
C CYS A 31 4.73 1.87 6.87
N ILE A 32 4.83 1.04 5.84
CA ILE A 32 4.17 1.27 4.56
C ILE A 32 2.65 1.03 4.71
N PRO A 33 1.78 2.03 4.45
CA PRO A 33 0.34 1.85 4.55
C PRO A 33 -0.19 0.97 3.42
N VAL A 34 -1.03 -0.01 3.75
CA VAL A 34 -1.72 -0.89 2.78
C VAL A 34 -3.21 -0.61 2.88
N PHE A 35 -3.76 0.04 1.86
CA PHE A 35 -5.18 0.39 1.78
C PHE A 35 -5.99 -0.71 1.10
N PHE A 36 -7.25 -0.86 1.53
CA PHE A 36 -8.22 -1.80 0.94
C PHE A 36 -9.26 -1.11 0.07
N GLU A 37 -9.26 0.22 0.05
CA GLU A 37 -10.19 1.08 -0.69
C GLU A 37 -9.41 2.19 -1.39
N GLU A 38 -9.69 2.40 -2.68
CA GLU A 38 -8.99 3.40 -3.50
C GLU A 38 -9.27 4.83 -3.03
N SER A 39 -10.49 5.10 -2.55
CA SER A 39 -10.91 6.41 -2.04
C SER A 39 -10.05 6.86 -0.85
N SER A 40 -9.67 5.94 0.04
CA SER A 40 -8.80 6.21 1.20
C SER A 40 -7.35 6.47 0.79
N ALA A 41 -6.90 5.89 -0.33
CA ALA A 41 -5.52 5.95 -0.79
C ALA A 41 -5.24 7.14 -1.72
N ARG A 42 -6.09 7.34 -2.75
CA ARG A 42 -5.87 8.31 -3.85
C ARG A 42 -6.61 9.63 -3.66
N ALA A 43 -7.86 9.58 -3.19
CA ALA A 43 -8.71 10.77 -3.19
C ALA A 43 -8.44 11.71 -2.01
N GLN A 44 -8.01 11.18 -0.85
CA GLN A 44 -7.91 11.95 0.40
C GLN A 44 -6.69 12.89 0.47
N TYR A 45 -5.58 12.54 -0.18
CA TYR A 45 -4.30 13.21 0.05
C TYR A 45 -3.73 13.90 -1.18
N ARG A 46 -4.58 14.26 -2.16
CA ARG A 46 -4.18 14.82 -3.46
C ARG A 46 -3.19 15.99 -3.41
N TRP A 47 -3.26 16.83 -2.38
CA TRP A 47 -2.33 17.96 -2.20
C TRP A 47 -0.90 17.52 -1.86
N HIS A 48 -0.73 16.36 -1.24
CA HIS A 48 0.56 15.82 -0.82
C HIS A 48 1.00 14.61 -1.66
N LEU A 49 0.03 13.92 -2.28
CA LEU A 49 0.19 12.73 -3.11
C LEU A 49 -0.58 12.96 -4.41
N PRO A 50 0.07 13.53 -5.44
CA PRO A 50 -0.57 13.83 -6.72
C PRO A 50 -1.11 12.56 -7.37
N GLU A 51 -2.33 12.63 -7.90
CA GLU A 51 -3.04 11.46 -8.45
C GLU A 51 -2.37 10.92 -9.73
N ASP A 52 -1.72 11.81 -10.49
CA ASP A 52 -0.93 11.54 -11.69
C ASP A 52 0.36 10.75 -11.39
N GLN A 53 0.99 11.01 -10.25
CA GLN A 53 2.23 10.34 -9.82
C GLN A 53 1.95 9.11 -8.95
N PHE A 54 0.69 8.83 -8.61
CA PHE A 54 0.33 7.76 -7.69
C PHE A 54 0.84 6.39 -8.16
N GLY A 55 0.92 6.14 -9.47
CA GLY A 55 1.47 4.91 -10.04
C GLY A 55 2.99 4.76 -9.90
N GLU A 56 3.73 5.82 -9.58
CA GLU A 56 5.19 5.77 -9.45
C GLU A 56 5.65 5.26 -8.08
N PHE A 57 4.85 5.49 -7.03
CA PHE A 57 5.20 5.16 -5.65
C PHE A 57 4.24 4.18 -4.98
N SER A 58 3.18 3.75 -5.67
CA SER A 58 2.21 2.79 -5.14
C SER A 58 2.02 1.59 -6.08
N VAL A 59 1.51 0.51 -5.50
CA VAL A 59 1.16 -0.72 -6.22
C VAL A 59 -0.31 -0.97 -6.00
N PHE A 60 -1.07 -1.07 -7.10
CA PHE A 60 -2.47 -1.44 -7.06
C PHE A 60 -2.62 -2.94 -7.29
N ILE A 61 -3.35 -3.61 -6.40
CA ILE A 61 -3.66 -5.03 -6.53
C ILE A 61 -5.17 -5.17 -6.55
N ALA A 62 -5.71 -5.74 -7.62
CA ALA A 62 -7.13 -6.00 -7.72
C ALA A 62 -7.58 -6.99 -6.63
N LYS A 63 -8.75 -6.73 -6.02
CA LYS A 63 -9.30 -7.56 -4.95
C LYS A 63 -9.50 -9.01 -5.40
N GLU A 64 -9.90 -9.19 -6.64
CA GLU A 64 -10.16 -10.49 -7.26
C GLU A 64 -8.87 -11.32 -7.35
N ASP A 65 -7.72 -10.69 -7.57
CA ASP A 65 -6.44 -11.38 -7.66
C ASP A 65 -6.00 -11.91 -6.29
N VAL A 66 -6.28 -11.17 -5.22
CA VAL A 66 -5.99 -11.59 -3.85
C VAL A 66 -6.92 -12.72 -3.41
N VAL A 67 -8.22 -12.60 -3.68
CA VAL A 67 -9.23 -13.54 -3.18
C VAL A 67 -9.30 -14.82 -4.02
N PHE A 68 -9.26 -14.70 -5.35
CA PHE A 68 -9.53 -15.83 -6.26
C PHE A 68 -8.29 -16.40 -6.93
N LYS A 69 -7.24 -15.59 -7.16
CA LYS A 69 -6.01 -16.04 -7.83
C LYS A 69 -4.88 -16.40 -6.87
N GLY A 70 -5.13 -16.34 -5.56
CA GLY A 70 -4.13 -16.66 -4.53
C GLY A 70 -2.94 -15.70 -4.50
N MET A 71 -3.11 -14.49 -5.04
CA MET A 71 -2.05 -13.48 -5.03
C MET A 71 -1.86 -12.95 -3.60
N ARG A 72 -0.60 -12.86 -3.17
CA ARG A 72 -0.26 -12.48 -1.80
C ARG A 72 0.45 -11.14 -1.84
N PHE A 73 -0.05 -10.14 -1.11
CA PHE A 73 0.47 -8.75 -1.21
C PHE A 73 1.96 -8.63 -0.90
N TRP A 74 2.48 -9.44 0.03
CA TRP A 74 3.91 -9.47 0.35
C TRP A 74 4.78 -9.99 -0.79
N MET A 75 4.22 -10.69 -1.79
CA MET A 75 4.97 -11.08 -2.98
C MET A 75 5.25 -9.87 -3.88
N CYS A 76 4.35 -8.88 -3.91
CA CYS A 76 4.59 -7.63 -4.62
C CYS A 76 5.55 -6.72 -3.84
N LEU A 77 5.38 -6.65 -2.52
CA LEU A 77 6.15 -5.74 -1.66
C LEU A 77 7.51 -6.30 -1.24
N GLY A 78 7.70 -7.63 -1.24
CA GLY A 78 8.99 -8.28 -0.96
C GLY A 78 10.06 -7.93 -2.00
N ALA A 79 9.66 -7.63 -3.24
CA ALA A 79 10.57 -7.13 -4.28
C ALA A 79 11.17 -5.75 -3.94
N TYR A 80 10.46 -4.92 -3.15
CA TYR A 80 10.93 -3.61 -2.72
C TYR A 80 12.03 -3.74 -1.64
N GLN A 81 11.91 -4.72 -0.75
CA GLN A 81 12.89 -4.97 0.32
C GLN A 81 14.20 -5.58 -0.20
N GLU A 82 14.15 -6.37 -1.26
CA GLU A 82 15.34 -7.08 -1.78
C GLU A 82 16.14 -6.28 -2.81
N GLY A 83 15.71 -5.07 -3.21
CA GLY A 83 16.34 -4.30 -4.29
C GLY A 83 16.33 -5.03 -5.65
N LYS A 84 15.56 -6.13 -5.75
CA LYS A 84 15.49 -6.98 -6.93
C LYS A 84 14.27 -6.59 -7.74
N SER A 85 14.51 -5.75 -8.76
CA SER A 85 13.67 -5.63 -9.96
C SER A 85 13.69 -6.95 -10.75
N GLY A 86 13.20 -8.04 -10.14
CA GLY A 86 12.97 -9.31 -10.82
C GLY A 86 11.74 -9.25 -11.71
N LYS A 87 11.67 -10.13 -12.72
CA LYS A 87 10.57 -10.20 -13.70
C LYS A 87 9.16 -10.27 -13.06
N ARG A 88 9.05 -10.80 -11.84
CA ARG A 88 7.79 -10.93 -11.08
C ARG A 88 7.35 -9.64 -10.39
N GLY A 89 8.28 -8.74 -10.04
CA GLY A 89 7.93 -7.40 -9.55
C GLY A 89 7.19 -6.61 -10.64
N ARG A 90 7.61 -6.75 -11.91
CA ARG A 90 6.97 -6.07 -13.03
C ARG A 90 5.53 -6.47 -13.32
N GLU A 91 5.05 -7.63 -12.87
CA GLU A 91 3.64 -8.01 -13.00
C GLU A 91 2.74 -7.25 -12.02
N CYS A 92 3.29 -6.77 -10.90
CA CYS A 92 2.55 -6.00 -9.91
C CYS A 92 2.72 -4.48 -10.10
N TRP A 93 3.71 -4.06 -10.88
CA TRP A 93 3.98 -2.66 -11.25
C TRP A 93 3.45 -2.29 -12.65
N ARG A 94 2.58 -3.12 -13.25
CA ARG A 94 2.00 -2.92 -14.57
C ARG A 94 0.51 -2.63 -14.53
#